data_AF-A3VB07-F1
#
_entry.id   AF-A3VB07-F1
#
_cell.length_a   1.000
_cell.length_b   1.000
_cell.length_c   1.000
_cell.angle_alpha   90.00
_cell.angle_beta   90.00
_cell.angle_gamma   90.00
#
_symmetry.space_group_name_H-M   'P 1'
#
loop_
_entity.id
_entity.type
_entity.pdbx_description
1 polymer ?
#
loop_
_entity_poly.entity_id
_entity_poly.type
_entity_poly.pdbx_seq_one_letter_code
_entity_poly.pdbx_strand_id
1 'polypeptide(L)'
;MWMRGGTSKGGYFLAEDLPSDEAARDAFLLRVMGSPDVRQIDGMGGTDPLTSKVAVVKRSEREGVDVDYLFLQVFVDQPIVTDKQNCGNMLAGVGPFAIERGLIPATGEETKVSIYMENTGQVAVA
;
A
#
# COMPACT_ATOMS: atom_id res chain seq x y z
N MET A 1 3.92 0.91 -8.20
CA MET A 1 4.28 2.35 -8.34
C MET A 1 5.02 2.77 -7.08
N TRP A 2 6.05 3.61 -7.16
CA TRP A 2 6.72 4.15 -5.97
C TRP A 2 6.24 5.57 -5.73
N MET A 3 5.62 5.84 -4.58
CA MET A 3 4.96 7.13 -4.34
C MET A 3 5.32 7.70 -2.97
N ARG A 4 5.25 9.02 -2.86
CA ARG A 4 5.15 9.72 -1.59
C ARG A 4 3.66 9.83 -1.21
N GLY A 5 3.26 9.24 -0.10
CA GLY A 5 1.93 9.39 0.51
C GLY A 5 2.03 10.25 1.76
N GLY A 6 1.43 11.44 1.76
CA GLY A 6 1.60 12.40 2.87
C GLY A 6 3.09 12.69 3.14
N THR A 7 3.54 12.41 4.36
CA THR A 7 4.95 12.49 4.77
C THR A 7 5.69 11.14 4.75
N SER A 8 5.09 10.08 4.21
CA SER A 8 5.70 8.75 4.04
C SER A 8 6.01 8.43 2.58
N LYS A 9 6.77 7.36 2.34
CA LYS A 9 7.11 6.87 1.00
C LYS A 9 7.04 5.34 0.97
N GLY A 10 6.58 4.77 -0.14
CA GLY A 10 6.46 3.33 -0.25
C GLY A 10 6.00 2.82 -1.61
N GLY A 11 5.95 1.49 -1.71
CA GLY A 11 5.47 0.78 -2.90
C GLY A 11 3.95 0.61 -2.87
N TYR A 12 3.29 0.97 -3.98
CA TYR A 12 1.87 0.76 -4.22
C TYR A 12 1.70 -0.35 -5.26
N PHE A 13 0.97 -1.40 -4.91
CA PHE A 13 0.78 -2.60 -5.72
C PHE A 13 -0.69 -2.83 -5.98
N LEU A 14 -1.00 -3.39 -7.16
CA LEU A 14 -2.28 -4.05 -7.34
C LEU A 14 -2.25 -5.38 -6.59
N ALA A 15 -3.37 -5.77 -5.97
CA ALA A 15 -3.45 -7.06 -5.28
C ALA A 15 -3.19 -8.25 -6.24
N GLU A 16 -3.59 -8.12 -7.51
CA GLU A 16 -3.38 -9.16 -8.54
C GLU A 16 -1.91 -9.33 -8.96
N ASP A 17 -1.05 -8.34 -8.69
CA ASP A 17 0.39 -8.42 -8.97
C ASP A 17 1.16 -9.15 -7.87
N LEU A 18 0.50 -9.51 -6.76
CA LEU A 18 1.12 -10.14 -5.59
C LEU A 18 0.65 -11.59 -5.42
N PRO A 19 1.47 -12.45 -4.79
CA PRO A 19 1.01 -13.76 -4.35
C PRO A 19 -0.22 -13.65 -3.45
N SER A 20 -1.20 -14.54 -3.66
CA SER A 20 -2.40 -14.61 -2.81
C SER A 20 -2.12 -15.26 -1.45
N ASP A 21 -1.09 -16.11 -1.36
CA ASP A 21 -0.61 -16.67 -0.09
C ASP A 21 0.15 -15.61 0.70
N GLU A 22 -0.21 -15.44 1.98
CA GLU A 22 0.32 -14.37 2.83
C GLU A 22 1.83 -14.52 3.07
N ALA A 23 2.30 -15.73 3.32
CA ALA A 23 3.73 -15.99 3.55
C ALA A 23 4.56 -15.72 2.28
N ALA A 24 4.05 -16.13 1.12
CA ALA A 24 4.68 -15.86 -0.17
C ALA A 24 4.67 -14.35 -0.51
N ARG A 25 3.57 -13.65 -0.22
CA ARG A 25 3.47 -12.19 -0.37
C ARG A 25 4.52 -11.51 0.50
N ASP A 26 4.60 -11.87 1.77
CA ASP A 26 5.51 -11.23 2.72
C ASP A 26 6.97 -11.50 2.36
N ALA A 27 7.30 -12.73 1.96
CA ALA A 27 8.63 -13.05 1.44
C ALA A 27 9.00 -12.21 0.21
N PHE A 28 8.05 -12.01 -0.71
CA PHE A 28 8.24 -11.14 -1.87
C PHE A 28 8.45 -9.68 -1.44
N LEU A 29 7.61 -9.15 -0.56
CA LEU A 29 7.70 -7.76 -0.11
C LEU A 29 9.00 -7.49 0.66
N LEU A 30 9.48 -8.43 1.47
CA LEU A 30 10.79 -8.33 2.12
C LEU A 30 11.90 -8.18 1.08
N ARG A 31 11.90 -8.97 0.00
CA ARG A 31 12.86 -8.84 -1.10
C ARG A 31 12.74 -7.52 -1.85
N VAL A 32 11.52 -7.06 -2.15
CA VAL A 32 11.28 -5.75 -2.79
C VAL A 32 11.87 -4.61 -1.97
N MET A 33 11.70 -4.67 -0.65
CA MET A 33 12.14 -3.61 0.26
C MET A 33 13.61 -3.73 0.65
N GLY A 34 14.27 -4.85 0.34
CA GLY A 34 15.66 -5.10 0.75
C GLY A 34 15.80 -5.49 2.21
N SER A 35 14.76 -6.07 2.81
CA SER A 35 14.73 -6.44 4.24
C SER A 35 14.95 -7.94 4.43
N PRO A 36 15.59 -8.38 5.54
CA PRO A 36 16.18 -7.57 6.60
C PRO A 36 17.59 -7.06 6.24
N ASP A 37 17.78 -5.74 6.27
CA ASP A 37 19.07 -5.07 6.18
C ASP A 37 18.90 -3.63 6.69
N VAL A 38 19.71 -3.22 7.67
CA VAL A 38 19.71 -1.83 8.18
C VAL A 38 19.95 -0.79 7.08
N ARG A 39 20.55 -1.19 5.96
CA ARG A 39 20.80 -0.35 4.79
C ARG A 39 19.78 -0.51 3.67
N GLN A 40 18.94 -1.55 3.70
CA GLN A 40 18.02 -1.93 2.62
C GLN A 40 18.66 -1.84 1.21
N ILE A 41 19.96 -2.12 1.10
CA ILE A 41 20.75 -1.72 -0.08
C ILE A 41 20.45 -2.57 -1.31
N ASP A 42 19.92 -3.78 -1.09
CA ASP A 42 19.48 -4.73 -2.11
C ASP A 42 17.97 -4.63 -2.38
N GLY A 43 17.38 -3.44 -2.18
CA GLY A 43 15.95 -3.20 -2.43
C GLY A 43 15.60 -1.71 -2.49
N MET A 44 14.30 -1.43 -2.48
CA MET A 44 13.77 -0.08 -2.68
C MET A 44 13.53 0.69 -1.38
N GLY A 45 13.65 0.03 -0.22
CA GLY A 45 13.44 0.65 1.08
C GLY A 45 14.46 1.75 1.36
N GLY A 46 14.03 2.77 2.11
CA GLY A 46 14.86 3.95 2.38
C GLY A 46 15.60 3.94 3.71
N THR A 47 15.81 2.77 4.33
CA THR A 47 16.51 2.58 5.62
C THR A 47 15.79 3.15 6.85
N ASP A 48 14.58 3.70 6.64
CA ASP A 48 13.76 4.35 7.65
C ASP A 48 12.32 3.81 7.59
N PRO A 49 11.65 3.53 8.73
CA PRO A 49 10.27 3.05 8.76
C PRO A 49 9.26 3.90 7.97
N LEU A 50 9.49 5.22 7.86
CA LEU A 50 8.66 6.15 7.08
C LEU A 50 8.81 5.96 5.56
N THR A 51 9.86 5.27 5.14
CA THR A 51 10.20 4.98 3.74
C THR A 51 10.29 3.49 3.43
N SER A 52 9.81 2.64 4.36
CA SER A 52 9.74 1.19 4.23
C SER A 52 8.29 0.70 4.38
N LYS A 53 7.41 1.17 3.49
CA LYS A 53 5.96 0.94 3.57
C LYS A 53 5.40 0.40 2.27
N VAL A 54 4.32 -0.38 2.37
CA VAL A 54 3.62 -0.96 1.24
C VAL A 54 2.12 -0.67 1.35
N ALA A 55 1.51 -0.34 0.22
CA ALA A 55 0.08 -0.26 0.02
C ALA A 55 -0.33 -1.28 -1.04
N VAL A 56 -1.26 -2.17 -0.70
CA VAL A 56 -1.87 -3.11 -1.65
C VAL A 56 -3.29 -2.63 -1.92
N VAL A 57 -3.63 -2.45 -3.19
CA VAL A 57 -4.90 -1.84 -3.60
C VAL A 57 -5.60 -2.74 -4.63
N LYS A 58 -6.92 -2.85 -4.52
CA LYS A 58 -7.76 -3.56 -5.50
C LYS A 58 -9.10 -2.85 -5.63
N ARG A 59 -9.83 -3.10 -6.72
CA ARG A 59 -11.24 -2.69 -6.83
C ARG A 59 -12.05 -3.36 -5.71
N SER A 60 -12.89 -2.60 -5.03
CA SER A 60 -13.73 -3.16 -3.97
C SER A 60 -14.93 -3.89 -4.56
N GLU A 61 -15.36 -4.96 -3.89
CA GLU A 61 -16.66 -5.63 -4.15
C GLU A 61 -17.78 -5.10 -3.23
N ARG A 62 -17.44 -4.20 -2.29
CA ARG A 62 -18.41 -3.65 -1.33
C ARG A 62 -19.25 -2.56 -2.00
N GLU A 63 -20.55 -2.58 -1.72
CA GLU A 63 -21.47 -1.54 -2.18
C GLU A 63 -21.03 -0.15 -1.65
N GLY A 64 -20.90 0.82 -2.56
CA GLY A 64 -20.52 2.19 -2.22
C GLY A 64 -19.03 2.41 -1.86
N VAL A 65 -18.18 1.40 -2.07
CA VAL A 65 -16.72 1.50 -1.92
C VAL A 65 -16.08 1.31 -3.29
N ASP A 66 -15.14 2.19 -3.62
CA ASP A 66 -14.45 2.14 -4.91
C ASP A 66 -13.28 1.15 -4.89
N VAL A 67 -12.44 1.24 -3.85
CA VAL A 67 -11.24 0.42 -3.71
C VAL A 67 -11.02 -0.07 -2.28
N ASP A 68 -10.43 -1.25 -2.16
CA ASP A 68 -9.89 -1.76 -0.91
C ASP A 68 -8.40 -1.44 -0.83
N TYR A 69 -7.95 -1.08 0.36
CA TYR A 69 -6.57 -0.74 0.69
C TYR A 69 -6.10 -1.52 1.91
N LEU A 70 -5.04 -2.30 1.73
CA LEU A 70 -4.29 -2.95 2.79
C LEU A 70 -2.94 -2.25 2.97
N PHE A 71 -2.71 -1.71 4.16
CA PHE A 71 -1.41 -1.20 4.58
C PHE A 71 -0.54 -2.32 5.11
N LEU A 72 0.74 -2.32 4.73
CA LEU A 72 1.74 -3.23 5.27
C LEU A 72 3.00 -2.43 5.65
N GLN A 73 3.40 -2.54 6.92
CA GLN A 73 4.71 -2.07 7.36
C GLN A 73 5.73 -3.18 7.14
N VAL A 74 6.78 -2.90 6.36
CA VAL A 74 7.91 -3.79 6.19
C VAL A 74 9.02 -3.32 7.12
N PHE A 75 9.48 -4.19 8.02
CA PHE A 75 10.53 -3.85 8.97
C PHE A 75 11.86 -3.73 8.23
N VAL A 76 12.72 -2.81 8.67
CA VAL A 76 13.99 -2.52 7.99
C VAL A 76 14.99 -3.64 8.26
N ASP A 77 15.18 -3.99 9.53
CA ASP A 77 16.23 -4.89 10.03
C ASP A 77 15.71 -6.26 10.47
N GLN A 78 14.42 -6.52 10.29
CA GLN A 78 13.77 -7.78 10.68
C GLN A 78 12.96 -8.34 9.51
N PRO A 79 12.88 -9.67 9.34
CA PRO A 79 12.09 -10.32 8.30
C PRO A 79 10.60 -10.34 8.70
N ILE A 80 10.03 -9.15 8.95
CA ILE A 80 8.67 -8.97 9.43
C ILE A 80 7.94 -8.01 8.49
N VAL A 81 6.75 -8.45 8.07
CA VAL A 81 5.71 -7.61 7.48
C VAL A 81 4.54 -7.61 8.45
N THR A 82 3.91 -6.47 8.70
CA THR A 82 2.76 -6.38 9.63
C THR A 82 1.64 -5.53 9.06
N ASP A 83 0.42 -6.02 9.26
CA ASP A 83 -0.86 -5.45 8.88
C ASP A 83 -1.66 -4.92 10.10
N LYS A 84 -1.06 -4.93 11.30
CA LYS A 84 -1.74 -4.64 12.57
C LYS A 84 -2.19 -3.19 12.77
N GLN A 85 -1.92 -2.31 11.81
CA GLN A 85 -2.26 -0.90 11.90
C GLN A 85 -2.66 -0.37 10.54
N ASN A 86 -3.30 0.79 10.54
CA ASN A 86 -3.49 1.57 9.34
C ASN A 86 -2.37 2.61 9.18
N CYS A 87 -2.32 3.29 8.04
CA CYS A 87 -1.41 4.42 7.80
C CYS A 87 -2.09 5.50 6.97
N GLY A 88 -2.53 6.57 7.62
CA GLY A 88 -3.19 7.72 6.96
C GLY A 88 -2.29 8.47 5.97
N ASN A 89 -0.96 8.43 6.16
CA ASN A 89 -0.02 8.98 5.19
C ASN A 89 -0.04 8.20 3.86
N MET A 90 0.11 6.87 3.93
CA MET A 90 0.07 6.03 2.73
C MET A 90 -1.32 6.03 2.07
N LEU A 91 -2.39 6.15 2.85
CA LEU A 91 -3.76 6.32 2.34
C LEU A 91 -3.89 7.49 1.35
N ALA A 92 -3.19 8.60 1.57
CA ALA A 92 -3.23 9.78 0.70
C ALA A 92 -2.79 9.49 -0.75
N GLY A 93 -2.00 8.44 -0.98
CA GLY A 93 -1.60 8.01 -2.33
C GLY A 93 -2.56 7.02 -2.99
N VAL A 94 -3.53 6.46 -2.26
CA VAL A 94 -4.40 5.36 -2.76
C VAL A 94 -5.36 5.86 -3.83
N GLY A 95 -6.02 7.00 -3.63
CA GLY A 95 -6.92 7.59 -4.64
C GLY A 95 -6.24 7.83 -5.98
N PRO A 96 -5.12 8.60 -6.03
CA PRO A 96 -4.35 8.80 -7.25
C PRO A 96 -3.86 7.49 -7.89
N PHE A 97 -3.35 6.55 -7.09
CA PHE A 97 -2.91 5.25 -7.59
C PHE A 97 -4.04 4.47 -8.25
N ALA A 98 -5.23 4.45 -7.64
CA ALA A 98 -6.39 3.75 -8.16
C ALA A 98 -6.86 4.31 -9.51
N ILE A 99 -6.87 5.63 -9.67
CA ILE A 99 -7.20 6.29 -10.94
C ILE A 99 -6.14 5.97 -12.00
N GLU A 100 -4.85 6.13 -11.68
CA GLU A 100 -3.75 5.86 -12.63
C GLU A 100 -3.63 4.39 -13.03
N ARG A 101 -4.15 3.46 -12.21
CA ARG A 101 -4.18 2.03 -12.53
C ARG A 101 -5.49 1.57 -13.16
N GLY A 102 -6.44 2.48 -13.40
CA GLY A 102 -7.74 2.13 -13.99
C GLY A 102 -8.63 1.28 -13.08
N LEU A 103 -8.35 1.26 -11.77
CA LEU A 103 -9.24 0.64 -10.78
C LEU A 103 -10.53 1.42 -10.63
N ILE A 104 -10.53 2.71 -10.98
CA ILE A 104 -11.71 3.54 -11.14
C ILE A 104 -11.47 4.57 -12.26
N PRO A 105 -12.52 5.01 -12.97
CA PRO A 105 -12.39 6.12 -13.90
C PRO A 105 -12.26 7.45 -13.15
N ALA A 106 -11.51 8.39 -13.71
CA ALA A 106 -11.59 9.79 -13.30
C ALA A 106 -12.96 10.36 -13.67
N THR A 107 -13.52 11.20 -12.80
CA THR A 107 -14.78 11.90 -13.01
C THR A 107 -14.60 13.41 -12.86
N GLY A 108 -15.00 14.18 -13.87
CA GLY A 108 -14.92 15.64 -13.82
C GLY A 108 -13.51 16.16 -13.53
N GLU A 109 -13.43 17.31 -12.85
CA GLU A 109 -12.18 17.92 -12.41
C GLU A 109 -11.69 17.39 -11.05
N GLU A 110 -12.61 16.89 -10.22
CA GLU A 110 -12.35 16.27 -8.92
C GLU A 110 -13.02 14.88 -8.86
N THR A 111 -12.23 13.84 -8.60
CA THR A 111 -12.73 12.47 -8.46
C THR A 111 -12.74 12.09 -6.99
N LYS A 112 -13.93 11.91 -6.43
CA LYS A 112 -14.12 11.40 -5.07
C LYS A 112 -13.86 9.89 -5.05
N VAL A 113 -13.09 9.42 -4.06
CA VAL A 113 -12.75 7.98 -3.94
C VAL A 113 -13.09 7.46 -2.55
N SER A 114 -14.01 6.51 -2.48
CA SER A 114 -14.38 5.77 -1.27
C SER A 114 -13.45 4.57 -1.08
N ILE A 115 -12.66 4.60 0.01
CA ILE A 115 -11.56 3.65 0.25
C ILE A 115 -11.85 2.86 1.52
N TYR A 116 -12.02 1.54 1.40
CA TYR A 116 -12.11 0.65 2.55
C TYR A 116 -10.72 0.22 3.00
N MET A 117 -10.42 0.41 4.29
CA MET A 117 -9.11 0.16 4.87
C MET A 117 -9.11 -1.20 5.57
N GLU A 118 -8.57 -2.22 4.91
CA GLU A 118 -8.67 -3.64 5.33
C GLU A 118 -8.13 -3.87 6.74
N ASN A 119 -7.08 -3.15 7.14
CA ASN A 119 -6.47 -3.28 8.46
C ASN A 119 -7.41 -2.95 9.63
N THR A 120 -8.36 -2.01 9.43
CA THR A 120 -9.24 -1.51 10.51
C THR A 120 -10.72 -1.68 10.23
N GLY A 121 -11.10 -2.04 9.00
CA GLY A 121 -12.49 -2.16 8.58
C GLY A 121 -13.23 -0.82 8.45
N GLN A 122 -12.51 0.30 8.46
CA GLN A 122 -13.08 1.65 8.33
C GLN A 122 -13.07 2.10 6.86
N VAL A 123 -13.95 3.04 6.52
CA VAL A 123 -13.98 3.70 5.21
C VAL A 123 -13.47 5.12 5.34
N ALA A 124 -12.57 5.52 4.44
CA ALA A 124 -12.16 6.90 4.24
C ALA A 124 -12.64 7.38 2.87
N VAL A 125 -12.78 8.69 2.72
CA VAL A 125 -13.14 9.33 1.45
C VAL A 125 -12.05 10.33 1.10
N ALA A 126 -11.43 10.13 -0.06
CA ALA A 126 -10.44 11.02 -0.65
C ALA A 126 -11.09 11.91 -1.73
#